data_AF-A0A938BSK0-F1
#
_entry.id   AF-A0A938BSK0-F1
#
_cell.length_a   1.000
_cell.length_b   1.000
_cell.length_c   1.000
_cell.angle_alpha   90.00
_cell.angle_beta   90.00
_cell.angle_gamma   90.00
#
_symmetry.space_group_name_H-M   'P 1'
#
loop_
_entity.id
_entity.type
_entity.pdbx_description
1 polymer ?
#
loop_
_entity_poly.entity_id
_entity_poly.type
_entity_poly.pdbx_seq_one_letter_code
_entity_poly.pdbx_strand_id
1 'polypeptide(L)'
;MPLTSHDLHRLVCRSTVLIVAALFLVLPNLSCTRAPRYSDESFYEDIAWGIMTGLVDIYNQNIAGTPAGPVDIVANGPFGGTVHITGTTSYDSGNGIETVHLEYDLTNCRVSSTSSSSSLNVDLTLNGIVSEDGTWSSSYVSLSYSSANLGVAGSSERGTKMRDVSGATPFKANRTSSGTSAELFGLKVSW
;
A
#
# COMPACT_ATOMS: atom_id res chain seq x y z
N MET A 1 85.86 -27.92 -41.57
CA MET A 1 85.53 -28.24 -42.97
C MET A 1 84.08 -27.83 -43.25
N PRO A 2 83.77 -27.39 -44.47
CA PRO A 2 82.94 -26.20 -44.76
C PRO A 2 81.50 -26.52 -45.20
N LEU A 3 80.61 -25.52 -45.20
CA LEU A 3 79.91 -25.04 -46.41
C LEU A 3 79.01 -23.83 -46.10
N THR A 4 79.27 -22.78 -46.87
CA THR A 4 78.57 -21.51 -47.05
C THR A 4 77.39 -21.62 -48.04
N SER A 5 76.63 -20.52 -48.15
CA SER A 5 76.02 -20.01 -49.41
C SER A 5 74.78 -20.75 -49.90
N HIS A 6 73.74 -20.18 -50.52
CA HIS A 6 73.33 -18.85 -50.99
C HIS A 6 71.80 -19.07 -51.22
N ASP A 7 70.90 -18.18 -50.79
CA ASP A 7 70.30 -17.16 -51.68
C ASP A 7 69.26 -17.76 -52.64
N LEU A 8 67.99 -17.36 -52.55
CA LEU A 8 67.24 -16.78 -53.68
C LEU A 8 65.71 -16.69 -53.43
N HIS A 9 65.20 -15.52 -53.79
CA HIS A 9 63.87 -15.22 -54.34
C HIS A 9 62.63 -15.24 -53.44
N ARG A 10 62.28 -14.02 -53.01
CA ARG A 10 61.04 -13.31 -53.39
C ARG A 10 59.89 -14.21 -53.87
N LEU A 11 58.85 -14.34 -53.04
CA LEU A 11 57.49 -14.19 -53.54
C LEU A 11 56.72 -13.21 -52.66
N VAL A 12 56.49 -12.04 -53.25
CA VAL A 12 55.56 -11.02 -52.83
C VAL A 12 54.14 -11.54 -53.05
N CYS A 13 53.21 -11.00 -52.26
CA CYS A 13 51.81 -10.74 -52.59
C CYS A 13 50.75 -11.71 -52.05
N ARG A 14 49.90 -11.11 -51.20
CA ARG A 14 48.44 -11.32 -51.10
C ARG A 14 47.99 -12.67 -50.55
N SER A 15 47.56 -12.67 -49.29
CA SER A 15 46.12 -12.62 -48.97
C SER A 15 45.93 -12.82 -47.46
N THR A 16 45.89 -11.71 -46.73
CA THR A 16 45.50 -11.68 -45.32
C THR A 16 44.21 -10.89 -45.18
N VAL A 17 43.11 -11.38 -45.74
CA VAL A 17 41.76 -10.91 -45.37
C VAL A 17 40.80 -12.05 -45.64
N LEU A 18 40.04 -12.41 -44.61
CA LEU A 18 38.86 -13.29 -44.52
C LEU A 18 39.12 -14.44 -43.55
N ILE A 19 38.81 -14.18 -42.28
CA ILE A 19 38.18 -15.05 -41.28
C ILE A 19 38.28 -14.25 -39.97
N VAL A 20 37.31 -13.38 -39.68
CA VAL A 20 36.75 -13.06 -38.34
C VAL A 20 35.52 -12.15 -38.58
N ALA A 21 34.42 -12.71 -39.07
CA ALA A 21 33.17 -11.97 -39.22
C ALA A 21 31.96 -12.91 -39.03
N ALA A 22 31.90 -13.63 -37.91
CA ALA A 22 30.75 -14.48 -37.60
C ALA A 22 30.61 -14.89 -36.12
N LEU A 23 31.06 -14.07 -35.14
CA LEU A 23 30.91 -14.45 -33.73
C LEU A 23 30.75 -13.26 -32.77
N PHE A 24 29.93 -12.27 -33.12
CA PHE A 24 29.66 -11.12 -32.24
C PHE A 24 28.23 -10.54 -32.38
N LEU A 25 27.23 -11.39 -32.61
CA LEU A 25 25.82 -10.94 -32.73
C LEU A 25 24.82 -11.86 -32.03
N VAL A 26 25.14 -12.33 -30.82
CA VAL A 26 24.11 -12.81 -29.89
C VAL A 26 24.49 -12.36 -28.48
N LEU A 27 24.51 -11.04 -28.25
CA LEU A 27 24.31 -10.54 -26.89
C LEU A 27 22.80 -10.59 -26.68
N PRO A 28 22.26 -11.49 -25.81
CA PRO A 28 20.86 -11.37 -25.42
C PRO A 28 20.71 -9.97 -24.82
N ASN A 29 19.72 -9.24 -25.31
CA ASN A 29 19.35 -7.94 -24.78
C ASN A 29 19.23 -8.08 -23.26
N LEU A 30 20.26 -7.63 -22.53
CA LEU A 30 20.20 -7.35 -21.10
C LEU A 30 19.30 -6.12 -20.99
N SER A 31 18.00 -6.36 -21.20
CA SER A 31 16.94 -5.41 -20.93
C SER A 31 17.06 -5.14 -19.45
N CYS A 32 17.68 -4.01 -19.10
CA CYS A 32 17.69 -3.48 -17.74
C CYS A 32 16.23 -3.20 -17.38
N THR A 33 15.52 -4.24 -16.94
CA THR A 33 14.19 -4.08 -16.37
C THR A 33 14.43 -3.38 -15.04
N ARG A 34 14.22 -2.06 -15.03
CA ARG A 34 14.26 -1.26 -13.82
C ARG A 34 13.39 -1.97 -12.79
N ALA A 35 13.97 -2.33 -11.64
CA ALA A 35 13.22 -2.99 -10.58
C ALA A 35 11.93 -2.19 -10.32
N PRO A 36 10.76 -2.85 -10.24
CA PRO A 36 9.48 -2.16 -10.11
C PRO A 36 9.54 -1.24 -8.90
N ARG A 37 9.31 0.06 -9.08
CA ARG A 37 9.40 1.05 -7.99
C ARG A 37 8.18 0.94 -7.09
N TYR A 38 8.36 1.20 -5.80
CA TYR A 38 7.22 1.46 -4.90
C TYR A 38 6.72 2.87 -5.20
N SER A 39 5.81 2.99 -6.18
CA SER A 39 5.29 4.27 -6.65
C SER A 39 4.54 5.00 -5.54
N ASP A 40 4.37 6.31 -5.70
CA ASP A 40 3.55 7.10 -4.77
C ASP A 40 2.11 6.60 -4.74
N GLU A 41 1.53 6.30 -5.90
CA GLU A 41 0.17 5.75 -6.00
C GLU A 41 -0.01 4.49 -5.14
N SER A 42 0.82 3.45 -5.35
CA SER A 42 0.75 2.23 -4.54
C SER A 42 1.07 2.48 -3.06
N PHE A 43 1.97 3.43 -2.77
CA PHE A 43 2.29 3.77 -1.38
C PHE A 43 1.09 4.39 -0.66
N TYR A 44 0.45 5.39 -1.24
CA TYR A 44 -0.71 6.02 -0.61
C TYR A 44 -1.97 5.14 -0.62
N GLU A 45 -2.10 4.23 -1.60
CA GLU A 45 -3.08 3.14 -1.56
C GLU A 45 -2.87 2.27 -0.32
N ASP A 46 -1.63 1.85 -0.05
CA ASP A 46 -1.28 1.03 1.12
C ASP A 46 -1.53 1.76 2.43
N ILE A 47 -1.16 3.05 2.52
CA ILE A 47 -1.45 3.87 3.71
C ILE A 47 -2.95 4.00 3.94
N ALA A 48 -3.74 4.29 2.89
CA ALA A 48 -5.19 4.40 3.00
C ALA A 48 -5.84 3.07 3.40
N TRP A 49 -5.38 1.96 2.81
CA TRP A 49 -5.80 0.62 3.18
C TRP A 49 -5.53 0.34 4.67
N GLY A 50 -4.33 0.63 5.17
CA GLY A 50 -3.96 0.41 6.57
C GLY A 50 -4.81 1.25 7.56
N ILE A 51 -5.10 2.51 7.23
CA ILE A 51 -6.01 3.36 8.02
C ILE A 51 -7.40 2.71 8.09
N MET A 52 -7.96 2.32 6.93
CA MET A 52 -9.30 1.74 6.83
C MET A 52 -9.40 0.40 7.57
N THR A 53 -8.41 -0.49 7.42
CA THR A 53 -8.36 -1.75 8.17
C THR A 53 -8.28 -1.49 9.67
N GLY A 54 -7.46 -0.53 10.10
CA GLY A 54 -7.37 -0.14 11.51
C GLY A 54 -8.71 0.35 12.10
N LEU A 55 -9.45 1.18 11.37
CA LEU A 55 -10.77 1.65 11.80
C LEU A 55 -11.79 0.49 11.87
N VAL A 56 -11.77 -0.42 10.89
CA VAL A 56 -12.60 -1.62 10.91
C VAL A 56 -12.26 -2.52 12.10
N ASP A 57 -10.98 -2.66 12.45
CA ASP A 57 -10.56 -3.42 13.63
C ASP A 57 -11.06 -2.79 14.93
N ILE A 58 -11.01 -1.46 15.04
CA ILE A 58 -11.58 -0.72 16.17
C ILE A 58 -13.08 -0.99 16.28
N TYR A 59 -13.83 -0.88 15.17
CA TYR A 59 -15.26 -1.17 15.14
C TYR A 59 -15.53 -2.62 15.58
N ASN A 60 -14.83 -3.58 15.00
CA ASN A 60 -15.04 -5.01 15.28
C ASN A 60 -14.76 -5.38 16.74
N GLN A 61 -13.75 -4.77 17.36
CA GLN A 61 -13.38 -5.07 18.75
C GLN A 61 -14.33 -4.44 19.77
N ASN A 62 -14.93 -3.28 19.45
CA ASN A 62 -15.61 -2.46 20.45
C ASN A 62 -17.12 -2.30 20.20
N ILE A 63 -17.57 -2.41 18.96
CA ILE A 63 -18.95 -2.13 18.55
C ILE A 63 -19.64 -3.38 18.00
N ALA A 64 -18.96 -4.18 17.17
CA ALA A 64 -19.57 -5.36 16.57
C ALA A 64 -20.07 -6.35 17.64
N GLY A 65 -21.30 -6.84 17.47
CA GLY A 65 -21.94 -7.76 18.41
C GLY A 65 -22.49 -7.13 19.69
N THR A 66 -22.37 -5.80 19.86
CA THR A 66 -23.02 -5.07 20.96
C THR A 66 -24.45 -4.64 20.59
N PRO A 67 -25.35 -4.39 21.57
CA PRO A 67 -26.68 -3.86 21.28
C PRO A 67 -26.61 -2.50 20.55
N ALA A 68 -27.42 -2.34 19.51
CA ALA A 68 -27.48 -1.07 18.77
C ALA A 68 -28.03 0.07 19.64
N GLY A 69 -27.52 1.28 19.42
CA GLY A 69 -27.95 2.48 20.14
C GLY A 69 -26.84 3.53 20.26
N PRO A 70 -26.97 4.47 21.20
CA PRO A 70 -25.93 5.43 21.53
C PRO A 70 -24.64 4.75 22.00
N VAL A 71 -23.51 5.25 21.52
CA VAL A 71 -22.16 4.79 21.85
C VAL A 71 -21.40 5.96 22.49
N ASP A 72 -20.75 5.68 23.62
CA ASP A 72 -19.79 6.56 24.28
C ASP A 72 -18.83 5.67 25.08
N ILE A 73 -17.71 5.28 24.46
CA ILE A 73 -16.76 4.32 25.03
C ILE A 73 -15.32 4.77 24.81
N VAL A 74 -14.49 4.64 25.86
CA VAL A 74 -13.04 4.80 25.75
C VAL A 74 -12.41 3.41 25.76
N ALA A 75 -11.64 3.12 24.71
CA ALA A 75 -11.01 1.83 24.49
C ALA A 75 -9.52 2.01 24.12
N ASN A 76 -8.78 0.90 24.17
CA ASN A 76 -7.42 0.87 23.64
C ASN A 76 -7.45 0.73 22.12
N GLY A 77 -6.51 1.36 21.43
CA GLY A 77 -6.29 1.10 20.01
C GLY A 77 -5.82 -0.35 19.77
N PRO A 78 -6.03 -0.93 18.58
CA PRO A 78 -5.77 -2.35 18.32
C PRO A 78 -4.34 -2.80 18.66
N PHE A 79 -3.36 -1.91 18.49
CA PHE A 79 -1.95 -2.17 18.80
C PHE A 79 -1.36 -1.14 19.78
N GLY A 80 -2.21 -0.48 20.57
CA GLY A 80 -1.83 0.53 21.55
C GLY A 80 -2.43 1.92 21.26
N GLY A 81 -2.22 2.83 22.20
CA GLY A 81 -2.89 4.14 22.22
C GLY A 81 -4.34 4.05 22.69
N THR A 82 -5.09 5.11 22.48
CA THR A 82 -6.48 5.24 22.94
C THR A 82 -7.38 5.70 21.81
N VAL A 83 -8.61 5.20 21.83
CA VAL A 83 -9.71 5.68 21.00
C VAL A 83 -10.91 5.98 21.88
N HIS A 84 -11.49 7.17 21.75
CA HIS A 84 -12.80 7.50 22.29
C HIS A 84 -13.81 7.43 21.14
N ILE A 85 -14.77 6.51 21.26
CA ILE A 85 -15.79 6.27 20.25
C ILE A 85 -17.09 6.86 20.74
N THR A 86 -17.66 7.78 19.97
CA THR A 86 -18.96 8.40 20.26
C THR A 86 -19.89 8.29 19.06
N GLY A 87 -21.20 8.29 19.31
CA GLY A 87 -22.20 8.40 18.24
C GLY A 87 -23.36 7.43 18.41
N THR A 88 -23.85 6.88 17.31
CA THR A 88 -24.98 5.96 17.31
C THR A 88 -24.83 4.85 16.27
N THR A 89 -25.26 3.65 16.64
CA THR A 89 -25.52 2.55 15.71
C THR A 89 -27.01 2.21 15.68
N SER A 90 -27.49 1.68 14.56
CA SER A 90 -28.84 1.12 14.45
C SER A 90 -28.86 -0.12 13.57
N TYR A 91 -29.86 -0.97 13.78
CA TYR A 91 -30.06 -2.20 13.04
C TYR A 91 -31.53 -2.35 12.64
N ASP A 92 -31.77 -2.45 11.33
CA ASP A 92 -33.07 -2.81 10.77
C ASP A 92 -33.12 -4.34 10.56
N SER A 93 -33.79 -5.03 11.47
CA SER A 93 -33.95 -6.49 11.40
C SER A 93 -34.81 -6.98 10.22
N GLY A 94 -35.64 -6.12 9.62
CA GLY A 94 -36.48 -6.48 8.47
C GLY A 94 -35.67 -6.65 7.19
N ASN A 95 -34.60 -5.87 7.04
CA ASN A 95 -33.74 -5.86 5.86
C ASN A 95 -32.30 -6.31 6.13
N GLY A 96 -31.93 -6.52 7.39
CA GLY A 96 -30.56 -6.85 7.80
C GLY A 96 -29.58 -5.70 7.53
N ILE A 97 -30.02 -4.45 7.75
CA ILE A 97 -29.23 -3.24 7.48
C ILE A 97 -28.68 -2.69 8.79
N GLU A 98 -27.37 -2.55 8.86
CA GLU A 98 -26.64 -1.82 9.90
C GLU A 98 -26.43 -0.38 9.43
N THR A 99 -26.57 0.58 10.34
CA THR A 99 -26.30 2.01 10.10
C THR A 99 -25.43 2.55 11.22
N VAL A 100 -24.45 3.37 10.87
CA VAL A 100 -23.55 4.02 11.82
C VAL A 100 -23.44 5.50 11.57
N HIS A 101 -23.33 6.24 12.68
CA HIS A 101 -22.88 7.61 12.76
C HIS A 101 -21.92 7.67 13.93
N LEU A 102 -20.64 7.40 13.70
CA LEU A 102 -19.62 7.26 14.74
C LEU A 102 -18.51 8.29 14.54
N GLU A 103 -17.92 8.73 15.64
CA GLU A 103 -16.67 9.48 15.67
C GLU A 103 -15.64 8.69 16.46
N TYR A 104 -14.43 8.59 15.90
CA TYR A 104 -13.26 7.98 16.52
C TYR A 104 -12.27 9.09 16.85
N ASP A 105 -12.17 9.51 18.11
CA ASP A 105 -11.11 10.39 18.58
C ASP A 105 -9.88 9.56 18.94
N LEU A 106 -8.89 9.60 18.06
CA LEU A 106 -7.69 8.76 18.11
C LEU A 106 -6.56 9.53 18.78
N THR A 107 -5.98 8.96 19.84
CA THR A 107 -4.78 9.49 20.49
C THR A 107 -3.68 8.43 20.51
N ASN A 108 -2.64 8.65 19.71
CA ASN A 108 -1.55 7.71 19.46
C ASN A 108 -2.04 6.30 19.14
N CYS A 109 -3.17 6.19 18.44
CA CYS A 109 -3.81 4.91 18.17
C CYS A 109 -3.01 4.17 17.11
N ARG A 110 -2.33 3.08 17.51
CA ARG A 110 -1.52 2.29 16.60
C ARG A 110 -2.38 1.25 15.88
N VAL A 111 -2.26 1.23 14.57
CA VAL A 111 -2.89 0.27 13.66
C VAL A 111 -1.80 -0.44 12.88
N SER A 112 -1.89 -1.76 12.79
CA SER A 112 -0.95 -2.56 12.02
C SER A 112 -1.71 -3.61 11.23
N SER A 113 -1.36 -3.77 9.97
CA SER A 113 -2.05 -4.68 9.06
C SER A 113 -1.08 -5.32 8.11
N THR A 114 -1.22 -6.63 7.92
CA THR A 114 -0.41 -7.40 6.96
C THR A 114 -1.36 -8.02 5.95
N SER A 115 -1.04 -7.91 4.65
CA SER A 115 -1.87 -8.53 3.62
C SER A 115 -1.86 -10.06 3.75
N SER A 116 -2.87 -10.73 3.19
CA SER A 116 -2.96 -12.19 3.20
C SER A 116 -1.75 -12.89 2.55
N SER A 117 -1.12 -12.25 1.58
CA SER A 117 0.12 -12.71 0.94
C SER A 117 1.38 -12.43 1.76
N SER A 118 1.29 -11.72 2.88
CA SER A 118 2.42 -11.20 3.68
C SER A 118 3.41 -10.33 2.90
N SER A 119 3.03 -9.89 1.70
CA SER A 119 3.87 -9.05 0.83
C SER A 119 3.71 -7.57 1.10
N LEU A 120 2.73 -7.19 1.93
CA LEU A 120 2.45 -5.83 2.37
C LEU A 120 2.30 -5.83 3.89
N ASN A 121 3.04 -4.96 4.55
CA ASN A 121 2.87 -4.63 5.95
C ASN A 121 2.72 -3.11 6.08
N VAL A 122 1.71 -2.68 6.82
CA VAL A 122 1.47 -1.27 7.14
C VAL A 122 1.42 -1.15 8.66
N ASP A 123 2.17 -0.21 9.22
CA ASP A 123 2.22 0.07 10.66
C ASP A 123 2.17 1.58 10.85
N LEU A 124 1.06 2.06 11.41
CA LEU A 124 0.74 3.48 11.51
C LEU A 124 0.30 3.81 12.93
N THR A 125 0.62 5.02 13.35
CA THR A 125 0.06 5.69 14.52
C THR A 125 -0.83 6.83 14.03
N LEU A 126 -2.09 6.78 14.44
CA LEU A 126 -3.13 7.74 14.05
C LEU A 126 -3.45 8.69 15.20
N ASN A 127 -3.64 9.95 14.87
CA ASN A 127 -4.04 11.01 15.80
C ASN A 127 -5.12 11.91 15.18
N GLY A 128 -6.14 12.26 15.96
CA GLY A 128 -7.23 13.13 15.54
C GLY A 128 -8.55 12.39 15.38
N ILE A 129 -9.57 13.12 14.94
CA ILE A 129 -10.94 12.63 14.88
C ILE A 129 -11.27 12.14 13.48
N VAL A 130 -11.78 10.92 13.37
CA VAL A 130 -12.36 10.36 12.13
C VAL A 130 -13.84 10.14 12.33
N SER A 131 -14.68 10.75 11.50
CA SER A 131 -16.12 10.45 11.43
C SER A 131 -16.34 9.30 10.45
N GLU A 132 -17.14 8.32 10.85
CA GLU A 132 -17.68 7.24 10.03
C GLU A 132 -19.20 7.39 9.93
N ASP A 133 -19.69 7.42 8.69
CA ASP A 133 -21.11 7.54 8.39
C ASP A 133 -21.50 6.59 7.27
N GLY A 134 -22.56 5.82 7.48
CA GLY A 134 -23.15 5.06 6.40
C GLY A 134 -23.90 3.81 6.84
N THR A 135 -24.10 2.91 5.87
CA THR A 135 -24.93 1.73 6.03
C THR A 135 -24.34 0.52 5.32
N TRP A 136 -24.63 -0.68 5.81
CA TRP A 136 -24.29 -1.93 5.13
C TRP A 136 -25.25 -3.06 5.48
N SER A 137 -25.20 -4.11 4.66
CA SER A 137 -25.87 -5.39 4.83
C SER A 137 -24.99 -6.49 4.23
N SER A 138 -25.52 -7.71 4.12
CA SER A 138 -24.83 -8.82 3.44
C SER A 138 -24.62 -8.61 1.92
N SER A 139 -25.38 -7.71 1.29
CA SER A 139 -25.34 -7.48 -0.17
C SER A 139 -24.94 -6.05 -0.56
N TYR A 140 -24.89 -5.14 0.40
CA TYR A 140 -24.68 -3.71 0.16
C TYR A 140 -23.72 -3.12 1.19
N VAL A 141 -22.83 -2.24 0.73
CA VAL A 141 -22.01 -1.39 1.61
C VAL A 141 -22.02 0.01 1.02
N SER A 142 -22.17 1.01 1.88
CA SER A 142 -21.93 2.42 1.59
C SER A 142 -21.50 3.11 2.87
N LEU A 143 -20.19 3.14 3.09
CA LEU A 143 -19.55 3.76 4.23
C LEU A 143 -18.67 4.90 3.76
N SER A 144 -18.72 6.00 4.49
CA SER A 144 -17.88 7.17 4.29
C SER A 144 -17.09 7.46 5.58
N TYR A 145 -15.81 7.77 5.40
CA TYR A 145 -14.91 8.15 6.47
C TYR A 145 -14.35 9.53 6.16
N SER A 146 -14.26 10.40 7.15
CA SER A 146 -13.66 11.70 6.95
C SER A 146 -12.96 12.24 8.19
N SER A 147 -11.87 12.97 7.96
CA SER A 147 -11.19 13.77 8.96
C SER A 147 -10.70 15.06 8.34
N ALA A 148 -10.83 16.17 9.06
CA ALA A 148 -10.29 17.44 8.60
C ALA A 148 -8.76 17.51 8.70
N ASN A 149 -8.17 16.77 9.65
CA ASN A 149 -6.74 16.85 9.96
C ASN A 149 -6.27 15.58 10.68
N LEU A 150 -6.25 14.45 9.98
CA LEU A 150 -5.77 13.18 10.51
C LEU A 150 -4.24 13.19 10.53
N GLY A 151 -3.66 13.09 11.72
CA GLY A 151 -2.24 12.81 11.92
C GLY A 151 -1.93 11.35 11.62
N VAL A 152 -0.98 11.12 10.71
CA VAL A 152 -0.52 9.81 10.28
C VAL A 152 1.00 9.77 10.40
N ALA A 153 1.53 8.82 11.16
CA ALA A 153 2.96 8.58 11.27
C ALA A 153 3.26 7.07 11.27
N GLY A 154 4.27 6.62 10.54
CA GLY A 154 4.65 5.21 10.50
C GLY A 154 5.24 4.83 9.15
N SER A 155 5.00 3.61 8.70
CA SER A 155 5.59 3.08 7.47
C SER A 155 4.68 2.10 6.75
N SER A 156 4.94 1.94 5.45
CA SER A 156 4.45 0.82 4.65
C SER A 156 5.62 0.09 3.99
N GLU A 157 5.58 -1.23 4.04
CA GLU A 157 6.56 -2.14 3.46
C GLU A 157 5.88 -3.05 2.44
N ARG A 158 6.36 -3.00 1.19
CA ARG A 158 5.91 -3.87 0.10
C ARG A 158 7.07 -4.69 -0.45
N GLY A 159 7.07 -5.99 -0.15
CA GLY A 159 8.20 -6.88 -0.43
C GLY A 159 9.42 -6.49 0.41
N THR A 160 10.47 -5.97 -0.24
CA THR A 160 11.68 -5.45 0.44
C THR A 160 11.77 -3.92 0.41
N LYS A 161 10.68 -3.25 0.02
CA LYS A 161 10.64 -1.79 -0.14
C LYS A 161 9.83 -1.18 0.97
N MET A 162 10.51 -0.47 1.87
CA MET A 162 9.90 0.29 2.95
C MET A 162 9.85 1.77 2.59
N ARG A 163 8.77 2.44 2.99
CA ARG A 163 8.60 3.89 2.90
C ARG A 163 7.91 4.40 4.15
N ASP A 164 8.41 5.51 4.67
CA ASP A 164 7.84 6.17 5.84
C ASP A 164 6.80 7.22 5.44
N VAL A 165 5.81 7.42 6.29
CA VAL A 165 4.84 8.53 6.22
C VAL A 165 4.88 9.28 7.53
N SER A 166 4.84 10.61 7.46
CA SER A 166 4.65 11.46 8.64
C SER A 166 4.01 12.78 8.22
N GLY A 167 2.88 13.11 8.82
CA GLY A 167 2.22 14.38 8.61
C GLY A 167 0.77 14.36 9.07
N ALA A 168 0.11 15.51 8.96
CA ALA A 168 -1.32 15.63 9.16
C ALA A 168 -1.98 16.11 7.86
N THR A 169 -3.11 15.51 7.51
CA THR A 169 -3.82 15.80 6.26
C THR A 169 -5.32 15.63 6.44
N PRO A 170 -6.15 16.35 5.67
CA PRO A 170 -7.50 15.88 5.41
C PRO A 170 -7.47 14.44 4.91
N PHE A 171 -8.37 13.62 5.44
CA PHE A 171 -8.57 12.23 5.03
C PHE A 171 -10.03 12.07 4.62
N LYS A 172 -10.25 11.41 3.49
CA LYS A 172 -11.59 10.96 3.08
C LYS A 172 -11.47 9.56 2.53
N ALA A 173 -12.40 8.68 2.87
CA ALA A 173 -12.53 7.40 2.20
C ALA A 173 -13.99 7.03 2.00
N ASN A 174 -14.29 6.33 0.92
CA ASN A 174 -15.60 5.78 0.63
C ASN A 174 -15.45 4.32 0.30
N ARG A 175 -16.18 3.46 0.99
CA ARG A 175 -16.27 2.03 0.74
C ARG A 175 -17.66 1.70 0.21
N THR A 176 -17.70 1.04 -0.93
CA THR A 176 -18.92 0.51 -1.52
C THR A 176 -18.80 -0.98 -1.75
N SER A 177 -19.88 -1.65 -2.16
CA SER A 177 -19.81 -3.06 -2.59
C SER A 177 -18.88 -3.30 -3.78
N SER A 178 -18.52 -2.26 -4.54
CA SER A 178 -17.70 -2.39 -5.75
C SER A 178 -16.23 -2.02 -5.55
N GLY A 179 -15.84 -1.53 -4.37
CA GLY A 179 -14.46 -1.14 -4.08
C GLY A 179 -14.35 -0.05 -3.02
N THR A 180 -13.13 0.39 -2.78
CA THR A 180 -12.80 1.48 -1.86
C THR A 180 -12.05 2.57 -2.60
N SER A 181 -12.31 3.83 -2.22
CA SER A 181 -11.55 4.99 -2.68
C SER A 181 -11.16 5.83 -1.49
N ALA A 182 -10.00 6.49 -1.57
CA ALA A 182 -9.54 7.40 -0.54
C ALA A 182 -8.82 8.61 -1.12
N GLU A 183 -8.80 9.69 -0.33
CA GLU A 183 -8.01 10.88 -0.56
C GLU A 183 -7.22 11.22 0.72
N LEU A 184 -5.90 11.29 0.60
CA LEU A 184 -4.97 11.64 1.67
C LEU A 184 -3.74 12.31 1.06
N PHE A 185 -3.17 13.30 1.76
CA PHE A 185 -2.03 14.08 1.27
C PHE A 185 -2.23 14.68 -0.13
N GLY A 186 -3.49 15.00 -0.49
CA GLY A 186 -3.87 15.54 -1.80
C GLY A 186 -3.86 14.52 -2.94
N LEU A 187 -3.66 13.23 -2.66
CA LEU A 187 -3.65 12.16 -3.64
C LEU A 187 -4.90 11.28 -3.50
N LYS A 188 -5.49 10.93 -4.63
CA LYS A 188 -6.64 10.04 -4.73
C LYS A 188 -6.18 8.64 -5.13
N VAL A 189 -6.65 7.64 -4.41
CA VAL A 189 -6.30 6.22 -4.60
C VAL A 189 -7.57 5.37 -4.52
N SER A 190 -7.54 4.17 -5.11
CA SER A 190 -8.67 3.24 -5.10
C SER A 190 -8.21 1.79 -5.23
N TRP A 191 -8.90 0.88 -4.56
CA TRP A 191 -8.62 -0.56 -4.56
C TRP A 191 -9.88 -1.42 -4.37
#